data_AF-A0A2S8WKH9-F1
#
_entry.id   AF-A0A2S8WKH9-F1
#
_cell.length_a   1.000
_cell.length_b   1.000
_cell.length_c   1.000
_cell.angle_alpha   90.00
_cell.angle_beta   90.00
_cell.angle_gamma   90.00
#
_symmetry.space_group_name_H-M   'P 1'
#
loop_
_entity.id
_entity.type
_entity.pdbx_description
1 polymer ?
#
loop_
_entity_poly.entity_id
_entity_poly.type
_entity_poly.pdbx_seq_one_letter_code
_entity_poly.pdbx_strand_id
1 'polypeptide(L)'
;MGAPAALWDGLAEEFKESAAYRKYILESVKQTTIEEAMTALDEARETSGMSKADIARVIDANPATIRRFFSGKSMNPTLGTLTEIAAALGLRVRLEPLPEAEIARIVQPLLNGVERSS
;
A
#
# COMPACT_ATOMS: atom_id res chain seq x y z
N MET A 1 -37.37 3.31 7.43
CA MET A 1 -36.89 3.31 8.82
C MET A 1 -35.37 3.44 8.78
N GLY A 2 -34.83 4.63 9.05
CA GLY A 2 -33.39 4.84 9.18
C GLY A 2 -32.95 4.48 10.59
N ALA A 3 -31.88 3.70 10.74
CA ALA A 3 -31.30 3.45 12.05
C ALA A 3 -30.88 4.79 12.70
N PRO A 4 -31.15 4.99 14.01
CA PRO A 4 -30.85 6.25 14.69
C PRO A 4 -29.34 6.52 14.66
N ALA A 5 -28.94 7.78 14.43
CA ALA A 5 -27.53 8.20 14.34
C ALA A 5 -26.67 7.69 15.51
N ALA A 6 -27.24 7.68 16.73
CA ALA A 6 -26.60 7.16 17.94
C ALA A 6 -26.21 5.67 17.87
N LEU A 7 -26.92 4.86 17.07
CA LEU A 7 -26.58 3.45 16.85
C LEU A 7 -25.34 3.31 15.96
N TRP A 8 -25.20 4.20 14.97
CA TRP A 8 -24.03 4.25 14.09
C TRP A 8 -22.81 4.83 14.81
N ASP A 9 -23.02 5.81 15.68
CA ASP A 9 -21.96 6.37 16.52
C ASP A 9 -21.41 5.30 17.48
N GLY A 10 -22.29 4.50 18.11
CA GLY A 10 -21.87 3.37 18.96
C GLY A 10 -21.13 2.27 18.19
N LEU A 11 -21.59 1.93 16.98
CA LEU A 11 -20.92 0.96 16.09
C LEU A 11 -19.56 1.46 15.58
N ALA A 12 -19.41 2.76 15.32
CA ALA A 12 -18.15 3.35 14.90
C ALA A 12 -17.10 3.32 16.02
N GLU A 13 -17.52 3.54 17.27
CA GLU A 13 -16.67 3.39 18.45
C GLU A 13 -16.30 1.93 18.73
N GLU A 14 -17.26 0.99 18.64
CA GLU A 14 -17.00 -0.46 18.77
C GLU A 14 -16.05 -0.97 17.66
N PHE A 15 -16.14 -0.41 16.45
CA PHE A 15 -15.19 -0.70 15.38
C PHE A 15 -13.77 -0.28 15.75
N LYS A 16 -13.58 0.95 16.25
CA LYS A 16 -12.26 1.50 16.63
C LYS A 16 -11.55 0.69 17.73
N GLU A 17 -12.30 0.04 18.60
CA GLU A 17 -11.76 -0.78 19.69
C GLU A 17 -11.41 -2.23 19.29
N SER A 18 -11.73 -2.63 18.06
CA SER A 18 -11.70 -4.03 17.63
C SER A 18 -10.42 -4.43 16.89
N ALA A 19 -10.15 -5.74 16.86
CA ALA A 19 -9.17 -6.33 15.93
C ALA A 19 -9.47 -6.01 14.44
N ALA A 20 -10.72 -5.65 14.11
CA ALA A 20 -11.11 -5.26 12.76
C ALA A 20 -10.56 -3.87 12.40
N TYR A 21 -10.43 -2.93 13.34
CA TYR A 21 -9.84 -1.62 13.06
C TYR A 21 -8.34 -1.68 12.82
N ARG A 22 -7.59 -2.46 13.61
CA ARG A 22 -6.17 -2.73 13.31
C ARG A 22 -5.98 -3.36 11.93
N LYS A 23 -6.84 -4.32 11.57
CA LYS A 23 -6.84 -4.93 10.24
C LYS A 23 -7.13 -3.90 9.14
N TYR A 24 -8.13 -3.05 9.34
CA TYR A 24 -8.46 -1.97 8.40
C TYR A 24 -7.28 -1.03 8.17
N ILE A 25 -6.61 -0.57 9.24
CA ILE A 25 -5.43 0.29 9.13
C ILE A 25 -4.33 -0.40 8.31
N LEU A 26 -3.98 -1.64 8.64
CA LEU A 26 -2.92 -2.37 7.93
C LEU A 26 -3.25 -2.61 6.45
N GLU A 27 -4.50 -2.97 6.15
CA GLU A 27 -4.94 -3.14 4.75
C GLU A 27 -4.91 -1.80 4.00
N SER A 28 -5.34 -0.71 4.63
CA SER A 28 -5.28 0.63 4.03
C SER A 28 -3.84 1.05 3.74
N VAL A 29 -2.93 0.93 4.72
CA VAL A 29 -1.51 1.26 4.54
C VAL A 29 -0.91 0.42 3.41
N LYS A 30 -1.17 -0.89 3.42
CA LYS A 30 -0.68 -1.80 2.38
C LYS A 30 -1.18 -1.39 0.98
N GLN A 31 -2.47 -1.11 0.83
CA GLN A 31 -3.04 -0.71 -0.46
C GLN A 31 -2.40 0.58 -0.98
N THR A 32 -2.35 1.61 -0.15
CA THR A 32 -1.75 2.90 -0.52
C THR A 32 -0.28 2.74 -0.89
N THR A 33 0.52 2.03 -0.08
CA THR A 33 1.94 1.81 -0.39
C THR A 33 2.16 1.08 -1.71
N ILE A 34 1.33 0.08 -2.03
CA ILE A 34 1.44 -0.65 -3.30
C ILE A 34 1.07 0.26 -4.48
N GLU A 35 -0.02 1.02 -4.36
CA GLU A 35 -0.49 1.94 -5.41
C GLU A 35 0.55 3.02 -5.72
N GLU A 36 1.13 3.62 -4.68
CA GLU A 36 2.18 4.64 -4.80
C GLU A 36 3.45 4.07 -5.43
N ALA A 37 3.91 2.90 -4.96
CA ALA A 37 5.09 2.25 -5.51
C ALA A 37 4.90 1.87 -6.99
N MET A 38 3.73 1.35 -7.36
CA MET A 38 3.44 1.00 -8.76
C MET A 38 3.36 2.23 -9.65
N THR A 39 2.72 3.31 -9.17
CA THR A 39 2.66 4.60 -9.89
C THR A 39 4.05 5.14 -10.13
N ALA A 40 4.89 5.23 -9.09
CA ALA A 40 6.25 5.73 -9.19
C ALA A 40 7.11 4.91 -10.17
N LEU A 41 6.96 3.57 -10.19
CA LEU A 41 7.67 2.71 -11.14
C LEU A 41 7.19 2.90 -12.58
N ASP A 42 5.89 3.12 -12.81
CA ASP A 42 5.37 3.36 -14.16
C ASP A 42 5.81 4.72 -14.69
N GLU A 43 5.77 5.77 -13.86
CA GLU A 43 6.29 7.10 -14.21
C GLU A 43 7.79 7.07 -14.52
N ALA A 44 8.59 6.35 -13.73
CA ALA A 44 10.02 6.19 -13.97
C ALA A 44 10.30 5.41 -15.27
N ARG A 45 9.49 4.38 -15.55
CA ARG A 45 9.53 3.63 -16.82
C ARG A 45 9.23 4.53 -18.01
N GLU A 46 8.23 5.40 -17.91
CA GLU A 46 7.90 6.34 -18.98
C GLU A 46 9.00 7.37 -19.19
N THR A 47 9.56 7.90 -18.10
CA THR A 47 10.68 8.86 -18.13
C THR A 47 11.94 8.26 -18.75
N SER A 48 12.22 6.98 -18.50
CA SER A 48 13.35 6.27 -19.11
C SER A 48 13.11 5.83 -20.56
N GLY A 49 11.90 6.03 -21.10
CA GLY A 49 11.52 5.60 -22.45
C GLY A 49 11.41 4.08 -22.62
N MET A 50 11.43 3.31 -21.53
CA MET A 50 11.35 1.86 -21.59
C MET A 50 9.91 1.39 -21.80
N SER A 51 9.70 0.43 -22.71
CA SER A 51 8.41 -0.26 -22.80
C SER A 51 8.26 -1.31 -21.70
N LYS A 52 7.02 -1.74 -21.43
CA LYS A 52 6.75 -2.88 -20.53
C LYS A 52 7.47 -4.16 -21.00
N ALA A 53 7.70 -4.31 -22.30
CA ALA A 53 8.44 -5.44 -22.86
C ALA A 53 9.95 -5.32 -22.61
N ASP A 54 10.50 -4.12 -22.57
CA ASP A 54 11.92 -3.90 -22.28
C ASP A 54 12.22 -4.23 -20.82
N ILE A 55 11.33 -3.83 -19.89
CA ILE A 55 11.44 -4.24 -18.49
C ILE A 55 11.45 -5.76 -18.36
N ALA A 56 10.51 -6.45 -19.01
CA ALA A 56 10.45 -7.92 -18.99
C ALA A 56 11.75 -8.57 -19.47
N ARG A 57 12.37 -8.03 -20.52
CA ARG A 57 13.65 -8.53 -21.04
C ARG A 57 14.81 -8.25 -20.09
N VAL A 58 14.87 -7.06 -19.50
CA VAL A 58 15.98 -6.66 -18.63
C VAL A 58 16.04 -7.49 -17.34
N ILE A 59 14.87 -7.84 -16.78
CA ILE A 59 14.80 -8.62 -15.54
C ILE A 59 14.58 -10.13 -15.76
N ASP A 60 14.66 -10.60 -17.02
CA ASP A 60 14.37 -11.99 -17.41
C ASP A 60 13.01 -12.52 -16.90
N ALA A 61 11.98 -11.68 -16.98
CA ALA A 61 10.62 -12.01 -16.55
C ALA A 61 9.68 -12.27 -17.72
N ASN A 62 8.60 -13.01 -17.44
CA ASN A 62 7.53 -13.23 -18.40
C ASN A 62 6.84 -11.90 -18.78
N PRO A 63 6.76 -11.55 -20.09
CA PRO A 63 6.11 -10.31 -20.55
C PRO A 63 4.64 -10.16 -20.11
N ALA A 64 3.89 -11.26 -19.98
CA ALA A 64 2.52 -11.23 -19.51
C ALA A 64 2.44 -10.79 -18.03
N THR A 65 3.39 -11.24 -17.20
CA THR A 65 3.50 -10.84 -15.80
C THR A 65 3.76 -9.34 -15.68
N ILE A 66 4.67 -8.78 -16.48
CA ILE A 66 5.01 -7.35 -16.46
C ILE A 66 3.87 -6.49 -17.01
N ARG A 67 3.19 -6.94 -18.07
CA ARG A 67 1.98 -6.27 -18.54
C ARG A 67 0.89 -6.25 -17.47
N ARG A 68 0.68 -7.36 -16.77
CA ARG A 68 -0.29 -7.43 -15.67
C ARG A 68 0.10 -6.50 -14.54
N PHE A 69 1.39 -6.46 -14.18
CA PHE A 69 1.93 -5.55 -13.16
C PHE A 69 1.55 -4.10 -13.49
N PHE A 70 1.92 -3.59 -14.66
CA PHE A 70 1.63 -2.18 -15.02
C PHE A 70 0.20 -1.92 -15.54
N SER A 71 -0.72 -2.88 -15.48
CA SER A 71 -2.11 -2.69 -15.95
C SER A 71 -3.15 -3.04 -14.89
N GLY A 72 -2.75 -3.67 -13.78
CA GLY A 72 -3.66 -4.16 -12.75
C GLY A 72 -3.92 -3.12 -11.66
N LYS A 73 -5.19 -2.79 -11.44
CA LYS A 73 -5.65 -1.96 -10.29
C LYS A 73 -5.64 -2.68 -8.93
N SER A 74 -5.21 -3.95 -8.87
CA SER A 74 -5.32 -4.78 -7.65
C SER A 74 -4.28 -5.90 -7.58
N MET A 75 -3.07 -5.65 -8.08
CA MET A 75 -1.97 -6.60 -7.89
C MET A 75 -1.32 -6.40 -6.53
N ASN A 76 -1.01 -7.50 -5.86
CA ASN A 76 -0.14 -7.53 -4.68
C ASN A 76 1.23 -8.06 -5.13
N PRO A 77 2.09 -7.21 -5.73
CA PRO A 77 3.42 -7.65 -6.15
C PRO A 77 4.24 -8.07 -4.93
N THR A 78 5.23 -8.95 -5.15
CA THR A 78 6.20 -9.24 -4.12
C THR A 78 7.20 -8.07 -4.02
N LEU A 79 7.80 -7.88 -2.85
CA LEU A 79 8.89 -6.91 -2.67
C LEU A 79 10.08 -7.22 -3.60
N GLY A 80 10.34 -8.50 -3.89
CA GLY A 80 11.36 -8.93 -4.85
C GLY A 80 11.12 -8.37 -6.24
N THR A 81 9.92 -8.57 -6.78
CA THR A 81 9.55 -8.04 -8.10
C THR A 81 9.61 -6.51 -8.15
N LEU A 82 9.18 -5.82 -7.09
CA LEU A 82 9.32 -4.35 -7.00
C LEU A 82 10.80 -3.93 -7.05
N THR A 83 11.66 -4.64 -6.34
CA THR A 83 13.10 -4.34 -6.26
C THR A 83 13.80 -4.59 -7.60
N GLU A 84 13.47 -5.68 -8.30
CA GLU A 84 13.99 -5.99 -9.63
C GLU A 84 13.61 -4.92 -10.66
N ILE A 85 12.34 -4.53 -10.71
CA ILE A 85 11.85 -3.48 -11.61
C ILE A 85 12.49 -2.13 -11.27
N ALA A 86 12.57 -1.78 -9.98
CA ALA A 86 13.24 -0.55 -9.53
C ALA A 86 14.70 -0.52 -10.00
N ALA A 87 15.45 -1.61 -9.81
CA ALA A 87 16.84 -1.70 -10.22
C ALA A 87 17.00 -1.54 -11.74
N ALA A 88 16.13 -2.17 -12.54
CA ALA A 88 16.11 -2.01 -14.00
C ALA A 88 15.87 -0.55 -14.45
N LEU A 89 15.19 0.24 -13.62
CA LEU A 89 14.91 1.66 -13.84
C LEU A 89 15.95 2.60 -13.20
N GLY A 90 17.02 2.07 -12.62
CA GLY A 90 18.04 2.88 -11.92
C GLY A 90 17.58 3.42 -10.56
N LEU A 91 16.54 2.82 -9.98
CA LEU A 91 15.97 3.18 -8.68
C LEU A 91 16.37 2.15 -7.60
N ARG A 92 16.13 2.52 -6.34
CA ARG A 92 16.27 1.62 -5.18
C ARG A 92 15.03 1.72 -4.30
N VAL A 93 14.61 0.61 -3.72
CA VAL A 93 13.59 0.60 -2.66
C VAL A 93 14.28 0.92 -1.33
N ARG A 94 13.71 1.83 -0.54
CA ARG A 94 14.20 2.20 0.79
C ARG A 94 13.03 2.36 1.76
N LEU A 95 13.30 2.14 3.04
CA LEU A 95 12.39 2.54 4.11
C LEU A 95 12.78 3.94 4.59
N GLU A 96 11.79 4.77 4.86
CA GLU A 96 11.97 6.07 5.48
C GLU A 96 11.07 6.21 6.72
N PRO A 97 11.45 7.07 7.69
CA PRO A 97 10.61 7.30 8.84
C PRO A 97 9.25 7.88 8.42
N LEU A 98 8.18 7.38 9.01
CA LEU A 98 6.86 7.99 8.86
C LEU A 98 6.87 9.39 9.48
N PRO A 99 6.23 10.39 8.85
CA PRO A 99 5.97 11.68 9.48
C PRO A 99 5.20 11.54 10.79
N GLU A 100 5.42 12.45 11.75
CA GLU A 100 4.77 12.39 13.07
C GLU A 100 3.23 12.29 12.97
N ALA A 101 2.64 13.03 12.02
CA ALA A 101 1.21 13.00 11.77
C ALA A 101 0.68 11.65 11.28
N GLU A 102 1.52 10.85 10.61
CA GLU A 102 1.19 9.49 10.18
C GLU A 102 1.45 8.47 11.29
N ILE A 103 2.50 8.66 12.10
CA ILE A 103 2.74 7.86 13.30
C ILE A 103 1.52 7.91 14.23
N ALA A 104 0.96 9.11 14.45
CA ALA A 104 -0.24 9.28 15.26
C ALA A 104 -1.49 8.58 14.68
N ARG A 105 -1.59 8.48 13.35
CA ARG A 105 -2.75 7.87 12.65
C ARG A 105 -2.62 6.37 12.41
N ILE A 106 -1.40 5.86 12.28
CA ILE A 106 -1.12 4.47 11.89
C ILE A 106 -0.57 3.72 13.09
N VAL A 107 0.55 4.16 13.65
CA VAL A 107 1.31 3.40 14.64
C VAL A 107 0.63 3.41 16.00
N GLN A 108 0.18 4.58 16.46
CA GLN A 108 -0.45 4.70 17.79
C GLN A 108 -1.70 3.80 17.93
N PRO A 109 -2.65 3.78 16.97
CA PRO A 109 -3.79 2.88 17.05
C PRO A 109 -3.42 1.39 16.95
N LEU A 110 -2.32 1.05 16.27
CA LEU A 110 -1.83 -0.32 16.18
C LEU A 110 -1.22 -0.82 17.49
N LEU A 111 -0.40 0.02 18.14
CA LEU A 111 0.32 -0.33 19.38
C LEU A 111 -0.61 -0.38 20.59
N ASN A 112 -1.43 0.64 20.76
CA ASN A 112 -2.13 0.83 22.03
C ASN A 112 -3.39 -0.03 22.12
N GLY A 113 -3.94 -0.50 20.99
CA GLY A 113 -5.39 -0.60 20.92
C GLY A 113 -5.99 0.74 21.36
N VAL A 114 -7.26 0.82 21.74
CA VAL A 114 -7.66 2.00 22.53
C VAL A 114 -7.21 1.74 23.97
N GLU A 115 -6.38 2.63 24.52
CA GLU A 115 -6.04 2.66 25.95
C GLU A 115 -7.33 2.41 26.77
N ARG A 116 -7.33 1.38 27.63
CA ARG A 116 -8.36 1.28 28.67
C ARG A 116 -8.12 2.42 29.67
N SER A 117 -8.70 3.59 29.40
CA SER A 117 -8.89 4.59 30.43
C SER A 117 -9.78 3.96 31.52
N SER A 118 -9.18 3.68 32.67
CA SER A 118 -9.84 3.23 33.90
C SER A 118 -10.53 4.39 34.60
#